data_AF-A0A2R5F180-F1
#
_entry.id   AF-A0A2R5F180-F1
#
_cell.length_a   1.000
_cell.length_b   1.000
_cell.length_c   1.000
_cell.angle_alpha   90.00
_cell.angle_beta   90.00
_cell.angle_gamma   90.00
#
_symmetry.space_group_name_H-M   'P 1'
#
loop_
_entity.id
_entity.type
_entity.pdbx_description
1 polymer ?
#
loop_
_entity_poly.entity_id
_entity_poly.type
_entity_poly.pdbx_seq_one_letter_code
_entity_poly.pdbx_strand_id
1 'polypeptide(L)'
;MHRIGDEEALLKYVELIAISFPNIALKLNQLKDQGDEIIPYIESLLQDTYKRGNQSLSLEVVEALMNIRAIYEANAPTPEVVVSQPTVADDQLAFDLHDSPYFIKLIQRFPHIGQKVEESWGTQALRTYIWDLFQDSRGGTRQGFPPEYASALFRLLDAHDQQYPELVDTTSDIWTVNKFGLI
;
A
#
# COMPACT_ATOMS: atom_id res chain seq x y z
N MET A 1 -12.18 11.03 -18.46
CA MET A 1 -12.16 10.76 -19.91
C MET A 1 -10.74 10.33 -20.23
N HIS A 2 -10.52 9.01 -20.34
CA HIS A 2 -9.18 8.43 -20.49
C HIS A 2 -8.54 8.86 -21.82
N ARG A 3 -7.21 8.96 -21.87
CA ARG A 3 -6.53 9.27 -23.14
C ARG A 3 -6.73 8.08 -24.10
N ILE A 4 -6.81 8.33 -25.41
CA ILE A 4 -7.08 7.29 -26.43
C ILE A 4 -6.06 6.11 -26.34
N GLY A 5 -4.81 6.36 -25.95
CA GLY A 5 -3.81 5.32 -25.74
C GLY A 5 -4.00 4.48 -24.46
N ASP A 6 -4.72 5.01 -23.47
CA ASP A 6 -4.99 4.34 -22.21
C ASP A 6 -6.10 3.29 -22.38
N GLU A 7 -7.07 3.54 -23.25
CA GLU A 7 -8.18 2.60 -23.52
C GLU A 7 -7.71 1.31 -24.20
N GLU A 8 -6.78 1.40 -25.15
CA GLU A 8 -6.19 0.23 -25.81
C GLU A 8 -5.35 -0.60 -24.84
N ALA A 9 -4.59 0.06 -23.96
CA ALA A 9 -3.82 -0.59 -22.91
C ALA A 9 -4.72 -1.29 -21.87
N LEU A 10 -5.78 -0.61 -21.41
CA LEU A 10 -6.77 -1.18 -20.50
C LEU A 10 -7.43 -2.42 -21.10
N LEU A 11 -7.83 -2.37 -22.36
CA LEU A 11 -8.44 -3.50 -23.06
C LEU A 11 -7.48 -4.72 -23.07
N LYS A 12 -6.22 -4.50 -23.43
CA LYS A 12 -5.19 -5.55 -23.45
C LYS A 12 -4.99 -6.21 -22.08
N TYR A 13 -4.92 -5.42 -21.01
CA TYR A 13 -4.75 -5.95 -19.65
C TYR A 13 -6.00 -6.70 -19.17
N VAL A 14 -7.18 -6.18 -19.46
CA VAL A 14 -8.44 -6.84 -19.09
C VAL A 14 -8.64 -8.15 -19.85
N GLU A 15 -8.27 -8.23 -21.13
CA GLU A 15 -8.29 -9.48 -21.91
C GLU A 15 -7.32 -10.53 -21.34
N LEU A 16 -6.10 -10.11 -20.98
CA LEU A 16 -5.13 -10.99 -20.34
C LEU A 16 -5.66 -11.56 -19.01
N ILE A 17 -6.31 -10.71 -18.20
CA ILE A 17 -6.96 -11.16 -16.97
C ILE A 17 -8.14 -12.08 -17.27
N ALA A 18 -8.93 -11.83 -18.33
CA ALA A 18 -10.10 -12.64 -18.66
C ALA A 18 -9.76 -14.10 -19.00
N ILE A 19 -8.57 -14.35 -19.57
CA ILE A 19 -8.08 -15.70 -19.90
C ILE A 19 -7.92 -16.55 -18.63
N SER A 20 -7.40 -15.95 -17.54
CA SER A 20 -7.06 -16.68 -16.31
C SER A 20 -8.10 -16.51 -15.21
N PHE A 21 -8.78 -15.36 -15.17
CA PHE A 21 -9.70 -14.93 -14.12
C PHE A 21 -10.89 -14.14 -14.71
N PRO A 22 -11.82 -14.82 -15.42
CA PRO A 22 -12.92 -14.17 -16.13
C PRO A 22 -13.85 -13.36 -15.20
N ASN A 23 -14.01 -13.80 -13.94
CA ASN A 23 -14.81 -13.07 -12.95
C ASN A 23 -14.18 -11.73 -12.54
N ILE A 24 -12.84 -11.67 -12.48
CA ILE A 24 -12.11 -10.43 -12.17
C ILE A 24 -12.25 -9.47 -13.34
N ALA A 25 -12.01 -9.95 -14.58
CA ALA A 25 -12.17 -9.13 -15.78
C ALA A 25 -13.59 -8.58 -15.94
N LEU A 26 -14.62 -9.38 -15.63
CA LEU A 26 -16.00 -8.94 -15.64
C LEU A 26 -16.25 -7.80 -14.65
N LYS A 27 -15.73 -7.91 -13.41
CA LYS A 27 -15.89 -6.88 -12.38
C LYS A 27 -15.11 -5.61 -12.71
N LEU A 28 -13.91 -5.73 -13.27
CA LEU A 28 -13.13 -4.58 -13.76
C LEU A 28 -13.91 -3.82 -14.85
N ASN A 29 -14.51 -4.54 -15.82
CA ASN A 29 -15.32 -3.92 -16.86
C ASN A 29 -16.59 -3.25 -16.33
N GLN A 30 -17.19 -3.76 -15.24
CA GLN A 30 -18.35 -3.12 -14.60
C GLN A 30 -17.96 -1.84 -13.88
N LEU A 31 -16.77 -1.82 -13.25
CA LEU A 31 -16.27 -0.68 -12.48
C LEU A 31 -15.50 0.33 -13.35
N LYS A 32 -15.31 0.08 -14.65
CA LYS A 32 -14.41 0.87 -15.49
C LYS A 32 -14.79 2.36 -15.59
N ASP A 33 -16.09 2.64 -15.46
CA ASP A 33 -16.67 3.99 -15.49
C ASP A 33 -16.85 4.56 -14.07
N GLN A 34 -16.49 3.79 -13.04
CA GLN A 34 -16.59 4.10 -11.60
C GLN A 34 -15.17 4.16 -11.00
N GLY A 35 -14.40 5.18 -11.40
CA GLY A 35 -12.99 5.35 -11.03
C GLY A 35 -12.71 5.29 -9.53
N ASP A 36 -13.66 5.72 -8.69
CA ASP A 36 -13.53 5.71 -7.23
C ASP A 36 -13.64 4.29 -6.62
N GLU A 37 -14.26 3.34 -7.33
CA GLU A 37 -14.48 1.97 -6.84
C GLU A 37 -13.51 0.95 -7.46
N ILE A 38 -12.98 1.23 -8.65
CA ILE A 38 -12.09 0.29 -9.35
C ILE A 38 -10.71 0.16 -8.68
N ILE A 39 -10.16 1.26 -8.15
CA ILE A 39 -8.86 1.26 -7.47
C ILE A 39 -8.93 0.42 -6.17
N PRO A 40 -9.89 0.65 -5.24
CA PRO A 40 -10.03 -0.19 -4.04
C PRO A 40 -10.26 -1.67 -4.35
N TYR A 41 -10.98 -1.98 -5.43
CA TYR A 41 -11.20 -3.36 -5.86
C TYR A 41 -9.91 -4.04 -6.30
N ILE A 42 -9.08 -3.35 -7.11
CA ILE A 42 -7.76 -3.85 -7.52
C ILE A 42 -6.85 -4.06 -6.30
N GLU A 43 -6.84 -3.14 -5.35
CA GLU A 43 -6.04 -3.25 -4.13
C GLU A 43 -6.46 -4.43 -3.27
N SER A 44 -7.77 -4.71 -3.15
CA SER A 44 -8.26 -5.90 -2.47
C SER A 44 -7.75 -7.18 -3.12
N LEU A 45 -7.68 -7.24 -4.45
CA LEU A 45 -7.18 -8.41 -5.18
C LEU A 45 -5.67 -8.61 -4.97
N LEU A 46 -4.90 -7.51 -4.99
CA LEU A 46 -3.45 -7.54 -4.74
C LEU A 46 -3.12 -7.88 -3.29
N GLN A 47 -3.98 -7.52 -2.32
CA GLN A 47 -3.79 -7.91 -0.92
C GLN A 47 -4.16 -9.38 -0.67
N ASP A 48 -5.13 -9.93 -1.40
CA ASP A 48 -5.58 -11.31 -1.25
C ASP A 48 -4.56 -12.32 -1.79
N THR A 49 -3.81 -11.98 -2.84
CA THR A 49 -2.69 -12.80 -3.33
C THR A 49 -1.58 -12.94 -2.31
N TYR A 50 -1.27 -11.85 -1.59
CA TYR A 50 -0.26 -11.85 -0.54
C TYR A 50 -0.64 -12.74 0.66
N LYS A 51 -1.95 -12.91 0.93
CA LYS A 51 -2.45 -13.66 2.09
C LYS A 51 -2.67 -15.16 1.81
N ARG A 52 -2.97 -15.57 0.57
CA ARG A 52 -3.35 -16.96 0.25
C ARG A 52 -2.29 -17.65 -0.60
N GLY A 53 -1.25 -18.17 0.04
CA GLY A 53 -0.12 -18.87 -0.60
C GLY A 53 -0.42 -20.13 -1.42
N ASN A 54 -1.67 -20.41 -1.84
CA ASN A 54 -2.01 -21.58 -2.64
C ASN A 54 -3.03 -21.34 -3.79
N GLN A 55 -3.54 -20.11 -3.96
CA GLN A 55 -4.28 -19.67 -5.15
C GLN A 55 -3.86 -18.24 -5.51
N SER A 56 -2.55 -18.03 -5.66
CA SER A 56 -2.02 -16.73 -6.05
C SER A 56 -2.38 -16.44 -7.50
N LEU A 57 -2.76 -15.19 -7.79
CA LEU A 57 -2.80 -14.68 -9.17
C LEU A 57 -1.41 -14.91 -9.79
N SER A 58 -1.37 -15.20 -11.09
CA SER A 58 -0.10 -15.28 -11.81
C SER A 58 0.59 -13.92 -11.81
N LEU A 59 1.93 -13.93 -11.94
CA LEU A 59 2.72 -12.69 -12.00
C LEU A 59 2.21 -11.74 -13.09
N GLU A 60 1.89 -12.28 -14.27
CA GLU A 60 1.34 -11.53 -15.40
C GLU A 60 0.00 -10.83 -15.07
N VAL A 61 -0.85 -11.47 -14.26
CA VAL A 61 -2.13 -10.90 -13.83
C VAL A 61 -1.94 -9.84 -12.75
N VAL A 62 -0.95 -10.02 -11.86
CA VAL A 62 -0.58 -9.00 -10.87
C VAL A 62 -0.02 -7.75 -11.56
N GLU A 63 0.86 -7.93 -12.54
CA GLU A 63 1.40 -6.84 -13.36
C GLU A 63 0.30 -6.12 -14.14
N ALA A 64 -0.62 -6.86 -14.76
CA ALA A 64 -1.77 -6.27 -15.43
C ALA A 64 -2.65 -5.44 -14.50
N LEU A 65 -2.92 -5.93 -13.28
CA LEU A 65 -3.68 -5.20 -12.26
C LEU A 65 -2.97 -3.91 -11.80
N MET A 66 -1.64 -3.95 -11.61
CA MET A 66 -0.85 -2.77 -11.27
C MET A 66 -0.86 -1.72 -12.38
N ASN A 67 -0.76 -2.15 -13.65
CA ASN A 67 -0.83 -1.24 -14.79
C ASN A 67 -2.23 -0.62 -14.95
N ILE A 68 -3.29 -1.39 -14.73
CA ILE A 68 -4.67 -0.85 -14.71
C ILE A 68 -4.79 0.20 -13.60
N ARG A 69 -4.32 -0.08 -12.38
CA ARG A 69 -4.32 0.87 -11.26
C ARG A 69 -3.62 2.18 -11.62
N ALA A 70 -2.42 2.11 -12.20
CA ALA A 70 -1.66 3.29 -12.61
C ALA A 70 -2.38 4.15 -13.67
N ILE A 71 -3.10 3.52 -14.61
CA ILE A 71 -3.91 4.23 -15.61
C ILE A 71 -5.08 4.98 -14.95
N TYR A 72 -5.76 4.35 -13.99
CA TYR A 72 -6.85 5.00 -13.26
C TYR A 72 -6.35 6.11 -12.33
N GLU A 73 -5.19 5.96 -11.68
CA GLU A 73 -4.58 7.01 -10.87
C GLU A 73 -4.15 8.22 -11.71
N ALA A 74 -3.55 8.00 -12.88
CA ALA A 74 -3.13 9.07 -13.78
C ALA A 74 -4.32 9.86 -14.38
N ASN A 75 -5.50 9.24 -14.43
CA ASN A 75 -6.73 9.83 -14.94
C ASN A 75 -7.71 10.22 -13.82
N ALA A 76 -7.38 9.96 -12.56
CA ALA A 76 -8.13 10.46 -11.42
C ALA A 76 -8.04 11.98 -11.43
N PRO A 77 -9.14 12.71 -11.16
CA PRO A 77 -9.05 14.14 -10.94
C PRO A 77 -8.04 14.35 -9.80
N THR A 78 -6.93 15.04 -10.07
CA THR A 78 -6.00 15.46 -9.03
C THR A 78 -6.84 16.06 -7.92
N PRO A 79 -6.75 15.57 -6.67
CA PRO A 79 -7.42 16.23 -5.58
C PRO A 79 -6.92 17.68 -5.61
N GLU A 80 -7.81 18.64 -5.84
CA GLU A 80 -7.47 20.05 -5.73
C GLU A 80 -6.75 20.19 -4.40
N VAL A 81 -5.49 20.63 -4.46
CA VAL A 81 -4.68 20.91 -3.28
C VAL A 81 -5.37 22.08 -2.57
N VAL A 82 -6.31 21.78 -1.69
CA VAL A 82 -6.82 22.71 -0.71
C VAL A 82 -5.70 22.88 0.31
N VAL A 83 -4.78 23.80 0.02
CA VAL A 83 -3.87 24.36 1.01
C VAL A 83 -4.74 25.02 2.07
N SER A 84 -4.91 24.37 3.22
CA SER A 84 -5.46 24.98 4.41
C SER A 84 -4.66 24.50 5.61
N GLN A 85 -3.81 25.39 6.13
CA GLN A 85 -3.25 25.32 7.49
C GLN A 85 -4.37 25.53 8.53
N PRO A 86 -4.14 25.17 9.79
CA PRO A 86 -5.04 24.34 10.59
C PRO A 86 -6.24 25.11 11.11
N THR A 87 -7.42 24.53 10.96
CA THR A 87 -8.59 24.91 11.78
C THR A 87 -9.10 23.68 12.50
N VAL A 88 -8.78 23.65 13.79
CA VAL A 88 -9.50 22.96 14.87
C VAL A 88 -10.94 22.61 14.51
N ALA A 89 -11.18 21.32 14.28
CA ALA A 89 -12.43 20.56 14.42
C ALA A 89 -12.57 19.57 13.26
N ASP A 90 -11.96 18.40 13.38
CA ASP A 90 -12.53 17.17 12.82
C ASP A 90 -11.87 15.97 13.51
N ASP A 91 -12.48 15.60 14.63
CA ASP A 91 -12.21 14.44 15.48
C ASP A 91 -12.71 13.14 14.79
N GLN A 92 -12.48 13.02 13.48
CA GLN A 92 -13.00 11.92 12.67
C GLN A 92 -11.85 11.13 12.04
N LEU A 93 -11.49 10.04 12.74
CA LEU A 93 -10.68 8.90 12.29
C LEU A 93 -9.17 9.13 12.16
N ALA A 94 -8.54 9.74 13.17
CA ALA A 94 -7.12 9.50 13.40
C ALA A 94 -6.93 8.02 13.76
N PHE A 95 -6.05 7.31 13.05
CA PHE A 95 -5.66 5.96 13.42
C PHE A 95 -5.03 6.01 14.81
N ASP A 96 -5.69 5.38 15.78
CA ASP A 96 -5.14 5.26 17.13
C ASP A 96 -4.10 4.14 17.16
N LEU A 97 -2.84 4.53 17.31
CA LEU A 97 -1.70 3.61 17.39
C LEU A 97 -1.90 2.60 18.53
N HIS A 98 -2.45 3.02 19.68
CA HIS A 98 -2.54 2.20 20.87
C HIS A 98 -3.65 1.15 20.79
N ASP A 99 -4.71 1.43 20.03
CA ASP A 99 -5.81 0.49 19.75
C ASP A 99 -5.52 -0.44 18.56
N SER A 100 -4.42 -0.21 17.84
CA SER A 100 -4.02 -1.05 16.71
C SER A 100 -3.67 -2.48 17.16
N PRO A 101 -4.30 -3.53 16.60
CA PRO A 101 -3.95 -4.91 16.91
C PRO A 101 -2.51 -5.25 16.48
N TYR A 102 -1.95 -4.51 15.52
CA TYR A 102 -0.57 -4.65 15.09
C TYR A 102 0.41 -4.10 16.11
N PHE A 103 0.10 -2.94 16.70
CA PHE A 103 0.94 -2.31 17.73
C PHE A 103 0.90 -3.10 19.03
N ILE A 104 -0.29 -3.51 19.49
CA ILE A 104 -0.47 -4.36 20.67
C ILE A 104 0.34 -5.66 20.53
N LYS A 105 0.28 -6.32 19.38
CA LYS A 105 1.04 -7.53 19.10
C LYS A 105 2.55 -7.28 19.07
N LEU A 106 2.97 -6.15 18.51
CA LEU A 106 4.38 -5.76 18.43
C LEU A 106 4.98 -5.53 19.82
N ILE A 107 4.30 -4.77 20.70
CA ILE A 107 4.82 -4.43 22.03
C ILE A 107 4.88 -5.65 22.96
N GLN A 108 3.99 -6.64 22.77
CA GLN A 108 4.02 -7.90 23.53
C GLN A 108 5.30 -8.70 23.30
N ARG A 109 5.84 -8.67 22.07
CA ARG A 109 7.03 -9.44 21.70
C ARG A 109 8.31 -8.62 21.72
N PHE A 110 8.22 -7.35 21.31
CA PHE A 110 9.32 -6.44 21.09
C PHE A 110 9.01 -5.05 21.70
N PRO A 111 8.96 -4.93 23.04
CA PRO A 111 8.56 -3.69 23.70
C PRO A 111 9.47 -2.50 23.36
N HIS A 112 10.77 -2.73 23.17
CA HIS A 112 11.74 -1.70 22.76
C HIS A 112 11.49 -1.18 21.34
N ILE A 113 10.94 -2.03 20.45
CA ILE A 113 10.53 -1.61 19.11
C ILE A 113 9.24 -0.82 19.19
N GLY A 114 8.27 -1.31 19.97
CA GLY A 114 7.04 -0.58 20.27
C GLY A 114 7.28 0.85 20.74
N GLN A 115 8.15 1.01 21.73
CA GLN A 115 8.53 2.32 22.25
C GLN A 115 9.11 3.22 21.16
N LYS A 116 10.00 2.70 20.30
CA LYS A 116 10.59 3.50 19.22
C LYS A 116 9.58 3.87 18.13
N VAL A 117 8.63 2.98 17.83
CA VAL A 117 7.51 3.25 16.93
C VAL A 117 6.63 4.37 17.49
N GLU A 118 6.31 4.31 18.78
CA GLU A 118 5.53 5.35 19.47
C GLU A 118 6.25 6.70 19.49
N GLU A 119 7.54 6.72 19.85
CA GLU A 119 8.38 7.93 19.88
C GLU A 119 8.53 8.60 18.52
N SER A 120 8.46 7.82 17.43
CA SER A 120 8.65 8.33 16.06
C SER A 120 7.36 8.49 15.28
N TRP A 121 6.20 8.16 15.87
CA TRP A 121 4.89 8.28 15.21
C TRP A 121 4.59 9.73 14.84
N GLY A 122 4.14 9.96 13.60
CA GLY A 122 3.93 11.31 13.07
C GLY A 122 5.22 12.04 12.73
N THR A 123 6.32 11.33 12.51
CA THR A 123 7.60 11.89 12.08
C THR A 123 8.21 11.07 10.95
N GLN A 124 9.01 11.71 10.10
CA GLN A 124 9.77 11.02 9.05
C GLN A 124 10.73 9.95 9.61
N ALA A 125 11.11 10.05 10.89
CA ALA A 125 12.03 9.13 11.54
C ALA A 125 11.46 7.71 11.68
N LEU A 126 10.13 7.53 11.71
CA LEU A 126 9.50 6.22 11.81
C LEU A 126 9.87 5.32 10.63
N ARG A 127 9.83 5.89 9.41
CA ARG A 127 10.18 5.16 8.19
C ARG A 127 11.62 4.71 8.22
N THR A 128 12.54 5.63 8.53
CA THR A 128 13.97 5.32 8.65
C THR A 128 14.21 4.24 9.70
N TYR A 129 13.52 4.32 10.83
CA TYR A 129 13.62 3.34 11.90
C TYR A 129 13.15 1.95 11.47
N ILE A 130 11.96 1.84 10.87
CA ILE A 130 11.41 0.56 10.37
C ILE A 130 12.31 -0.02 9.27
N TRP A 131 12.86 0.85 8.40
CA TRP A 131 13.81 0.44 7.37
C TRP A 131 15.09 -0.15 7.96
N ASP A 132 15.68 0.55 8.93
CA ASP A 132 16.86 0.09 9.64
C ASP A 132 16.59 -1.25 10.35
N LEU A 133 15.40 -1.47 10.91
CA LEU A 133 15.05 -2.76 11.52
C LEU A 133 15.10 -3.93 10.54
N PHE A 134 14.67 -3.72 9.29
CA PHE A 134 14.73 -4.76 8.26
C PHE A 134 16.13 -4.92 7.66
N GLN A 135 16.91 -3.84 7.61
CA GLN A 135 18.30 -3.89 7.14
C GLN A 135 19.29 -4.42 8.17
N ASP A 136 19.02 -4.24 9.47
CA ASP A 136 19.95 -4.55 10.55
C ASP A 136 20.07 -6.07 10.81
N SER A 137 20.67 -6.74 9.84
CA SER A 137 21.20 -8.09 9.90
C SER A 137 22.68 -8.12 10.33
N ARG A 138 23.20 -6.99 10.84
CA ARG A 138 24.63 -6.78 11.14
C ARG A 138 25.11 -7.73 12.25
N GLY A 139 25.61 -8.89 11.83
CA GLY A 139 26.29 -9.85 12.70
C GLY A 139 25.92 -11.32 12.49
N GLY A 140 25.07 -11.66 11.51
CA GLY A 140 24.85 -13.05 11.07
C GLY A 140 24.22 -14.00 12.11
N THR A 141 23.75 -13.47 13.24
CA THR A 141 23.23 -14.24 14.40
C THR A 141 21.77 -13.97 14.72
N ARG A 142 21.10 -13.02 14.03
CA ARG A 142 19.67 -12.75 14.20
C ARG A 142 18.86 -13.42 13.08
N GLN A 143 17.84 -14.20 13.44
CA GLN A 143 16.96 -14.96 12.53
C GLN A 143 15.99 -14.10 11.68
N GLY A 144 16.23 -12.79 11.54
CA GLY A 144 15.26 -11.85 10.98
C GLY A 144 14.01 -11.70 11.85
N PHE A 145 13.01 -10.94 11.37
CA PHE A 145 11.70 -10.88 12.01
C PHE A 145 10.86 -12.09 11.63
N PRO A 146 10.14 -12.72 12.57
CA PRO A 146 9.12 -13.67 12.18
C PRO A 146 8.08 -12.98 11.28
N PRO A 147 7.56 -13.65 10.24
CA PRO A 147 6.73 -13.03 9.20
C PRO A 147 5.53 -12.24 9.73
N GLU A 148 4.94 -12.71 10.83
CA GLU A 148 3.78 -12.13 11.47
C GLU A 148 4.04 -10.84 12.25
N TYR A 149 5.31 -10.50 12.51
CA TYR A 149 5.73 -9.22 13.09
C TYR A 149 6.31 -8.28 12.02
N ALA A 150 6.97 -8.83 10.99
CA ALA A 150 7.34 -8.07 9.80
C ALA A 150 6.09 -7.45 9.16
N SER A 151 5.04 -8.25 8.95
CA SER A 151 3.75 -7.78 8.46
C SER A 151 3.09 -6.74 9.38
N ALA A 152 3.20 -6.89 10.70
CA ALA A 152 2.69 -5.90 11.64
C ALA A 152 3.40 -4.54 11.50
N LEU A 153 4.74 -4.55 11.35
CA LEU A 153 5.52 -3.33 11.11
C LEU A 153 5.15 -2.65 9.78
N PHE A 154 4.94 -3.43 8.70
CA PHE A 154 4.48 -2.87 7.43
C PHE A 154 3.07 -2.26 7.52
N ARG A 155 2.15 -2.89 8.27
CA ARG A 155 0.80 -2.35 8.50
C ARG A 155 0.82 -1.05 9.31
N LEU A 156 1.73 -0.94 10.27
CA LEU A 156 1.95 0.30 11.02
C LEU A 156 2.55 1.40 10.14
N LEU A 157 3.51 1.06 9.27
CA LEU A 157 4.05 2.02 8.31
C LEU A 157 2.99 2.52 7.31
N ASP A 158 2.17 1.63 6.78
CA ASP A 158 1.07 1.98 5.87
C ASP A 158 0.03 2.89 6.53
N ALA A 159 -0.35 2.60 7.79
CA ALA A 159 -1.23 3.45 8.57
C ALA A 159 -0.61 4.84 8.84
N HIS A 160 0.68 4.89 9.16
CA HIS A 160 1.40 6.15 9.32
C HIS A 160 1.40 6.96 8.02
N ASP A 161 1.70 6.34 6.87
CA ASP A 161 1.74 7.03 5.59
C ASP A 161 0.38 7.58 5.16
N GLN A 162 -0.70 6.87 5.49
CA GLN A 162 -2.06 7.35 5.26
C GLN A 162 -2.41 8.54 6.16
N GLN A 163 -1.93 8.54 7.40
CA GLN A 163 -2.18 9.60 8.37
C GLN A 163 -1.28 10.82 8.17
N TYR A 164 -0.08 10.63 7.60
CA TYR A 164 0.96 11.65 7.40
C TYR A 164 1.56 11.58 5.99
N PRO A 165 0.76 11.78 4.93
CA PRO A 165 1.21 11.68 3.54
C PRO A 165 2.33 12.68 3.20
N GLU A 166 2.38 13.82 3.89
CA GLU A 166 3.42 14.85 3.74
C GLU A 166 4.81 14.40 4.23
N LEU A 167 4.87 13.34 5.03
CA LEU A 167 6.12 12.79 5.58
C LEU A 167 6.71 11.67 4.72
N VAL A 168 6.02 11.29 3.63
CA VAL A 168 6.46 10.25 2.71
C VAL A 168 7.49 10.84 1.73
N ASP A 169 8.77 10.49 1.91
CA ASP A 169 9.81 10.83 0.94
C ASP A 169 9.78 9.84 -0.24
N THR A 170 9.13 10.24 -1.33
CA THR A 170 8.99 9.45 -2.56
C THR A 170 10.32 9.24 -3.32
N THR A 171 11.40 9.90 -2.92
CA THR A 171 12.62 10.00 -3.74
C THR A 171 13.64 8.89 -3.49
N SER A 172 13.52 8.11 -2.41
CA SER A 172 14.58 7.17 -1.98
C SER A 172 14.09 5.79 -1.52
N ASP A 173 12.87 5.39 -1.87
CA ASP A 173 12.31 4.17 -1.28
C ASP A 173 12.12 3.04 -2.29
N ILE A 174 13.02 2.05 -2.21
CA ILE A 174 13.06 0.83 -3.05
C ILE A 174 11.77 0.00 -2.91
N TRP A 175 11.00 0.16 -1.82
CA TRP A 175 9.70 -0.49 -1.63
C TRP A 175 8.54 0.31 -2.22
N THR A 176 8.70 1.62 -2.30
CA THR A 176 7.74 2.53 -2.94
C THR A 176 7.94 2.58 -4.46
N VAL A 177 9.18 2.38 -4.94
CA VAL A 177 9.50 2.21 -6.36
C VAL A 177 8.80 0.98 -6.94
N ASN A 178 8.61 -0.08 -6.13
CA ASN A 178 7.81 -1.25 -6.51
C ASN A 178 6.29 -1.08 -6.30
N LYS A 179 5.85 -0.09 -5.53
CA LYS A 179 4.42 0.28 -5.39
C LYS A 179 3.94 1.13 -6.58
N PHE A 180 4.85 1.88 -7.23
CA PHE A 180 4.55 2.78 -8.36
C PHE A 180 5.28 2.45 -9.68
N GLY A 181 6.00 1.32 -9.77
CA GLY A 181 6.57 0.83 -11.04
C GLY A 181 7.54 1.80 -11.72
N LEU A 182 8.43 2.47 -10.97
CA LEU A 182 9.45 3.35 -11.54
C LEU A 182 10.82 2.68 -11.61
N ILE A 183 10.93 1.61 -12.40
CA ILE A 183 12.19 1.19 -13.06
C ILE A 183 11.89 0.48 -14.38
#